data_AF-A0A9W4L8R6-F1
#
_entry.id   AF-A0A9W4L8R6-F1
#
_cell.length_a   1.000
_cell.length_b   1.000
_cell.length_c   1.000
_cell.angle_alpha   90.00
_cell.angle_beta   90.00
_cell.angle_gamma   90.00
#
_symmetry.space_group_name_H-M   'P 1'
#
loop_
_entity.id
_entity.type
_entity.pdbx_description
1 polymer ?
#
loop_
_entity_poly.entity_id
_entity_poly.type
_entity_poly.pdbx_seq_one_letter_code
_entity_poly.pdbx_strand_id
1 'polypeptide(L)'
;MGNNLFQKAREFVEEALHSEHDGDQRKTEEIAKNALHSEHDGDQHKTEEIAKNALSSAFANTTEAEKEQLRELQEELENHSK
;
A
#
# COMPACT_ATOMS: atom_id res chain seq x y z
N MET A 1 19.34 -3.65 13.26
CA MET A 1 19.28 -3.74 11.79
C MET A 1 17.82 -3.57 11.45
N GLY A 2 17.43 -2.39 10.95
CA GLY A 2 16.02 -2.06 10.73
C GLY A 2 15.43 -3.00 9.70
N ASN A 3 14.30 -3.62 10.03
CA ASN A 3 13.64 -4.54 9.12
C ASN A 3 13.07 -3.72 7.95
N ASN A 4 13.76 -3.72 6.81
CA ASN A 4 13.37 -2.96 5.62
C ASN A 4 11.93 -3.30 5.17
N LEU A 5 11.43 -4.47 5.57
CA LEU A 5 10.07 -4.94 5.31
C LEU A 5 9.02 -4.15 6.11
N PHE A 6 9.31 -3.81 7.37
CA PHE A 6 8.43 -2.97 8.19
C PHE A 6 8.34 -1.55 7.62
N GLN A 7 9.48 -0.97 7.26
CA GLN A 7 9.54 0.37 6.68
C GLN A 7 8.77 0.44 5.35
N LYS A 8 8.98 -0.54 4.46
CA LYS A 8 8.24 -0.63 3.19
C LYS A 8 6.75 -0.82 3.41
N ALA A 9 6.34 -1.69 4.33
CA ALA A 9 4.92 -1.91 4.57
C ALA A 9 4.22 -0.64 5.07
N ARG A 10 4.88 0.14 5.94
CA ARG A 10 4.36 1.43 6.39
C ARG A 10 4.25 2.44 5.24
N GLU A 11 5.26 2.51 4.38
CA GLU A 11 5.30 3.43 3.24
C GLU A 11 4.14 3.15 2.26
N PHE A 12 3.86 1.88 1.97
CA PHE A 12 2.73 1.51 1.11
C PHE A 12 1.36 1.78 1.75
N VAL A 13 1.23 1.62 3.07
CA VAL A 13 -0.02 1.97 3.78
C VAL A 13 -0.22 3.48 3.76
N GLU A 14 0.82 4.27 4.04
CA GLU A 14 0.75 5.73 3.92
C GLU A 14 0.38 6.17 2.50
N GLU A 15 0.95 5.55 1.46
CA GLU A 15 0.63 5.84 0.06
C GLU A 15 -0.82 5.45 -0.30
N ALA A 16 -1.31 4.31 0.18
CA ALA A 16 -2.69 3.87 -0.03
C ALA A 16 -3.70 4.79 0.68
N LEU A 17 -3.41 5.21 1.91
CA LEU A 17 -4.25 6.12 2.68
C LEU A 17 -4.23 7.56 2.13
N HIS A 18 -3.09 8.02 1.63
CA HIS A 18 -2.94 9.40 1.11
C HIS A 18 -3.29 9.55 -0.37
N SER A 19 -3.62 8.45 -1.07
CA SER A 19 -4.08 8.48 -2.46
C SER A 19 -5.44 9.18 -2.65
N GLU A 20 -6.10 9.63 -1.58
CA GLU A 20 -7.30 10.47 -1.65
C GLU A 20 -7.03 11.94 -2.06
N HIS A 21 -5.77 12.40 -2.25
CA HIS A 21 -5.52 13.84 -2.46
C HIS A 21 -4.92 14.34 -3.78
N ASP A 22 -4.33 13.53 -4.66
CA ASP A 22 -3.68 14.12 -5.84
C ASP A 22 -3.97 13.35 -7.13
N GLY A 23 -4.90 13.92 -7.91
CA GLY A 23 -5.28 13.47 -9.25
C GLY A 23 -4.19 13.64 -10.33
N ASP A 24 -2.98 14.03 -9.99
CA ASP A 24 -1.96 14.35 -10.99
C ASP A 24 -0.56 14.02 -10.49
N GLN A 25 -0.11 12.77 -10.59
CA GLN A 25 1.33 12.44 -10.71
C GLN A 25 1.60 10.96 -11.04
N ARG A 26 1.14 10.52 -12.22
CA ARG A 26 1.74 9.33 -12.85
C ARG A 26 3.17 9.65 -13.25
N LYS A 27 4.15 9.19 -12.46
CA LYS A 27 5.55 9.07 -12.87
C LYS A 27 6.07 7.65 -12.67
N THR A 28 5.45 6.70 -13.36
CA THR A 28 6.05 5.38 -13.67
C THR A 28 5.54 4.88 -15.03
N GLU A 29 6.18 5.42 -16.07
CA GLU A 29 6.63 4.68 -17.26
C GLU A 29 5.63 3.83 -18.08
N GLU A 30 4.98 4.49 -19.06
CA GLU A 30 5.12 4.19 -20.50
C GLU A 30 5.00 2.74 -21.03
N ILE A 31 4.13 1.85 -20.53
CA ILE A 31 3.77 0.63 -21.31
C ILE A 31 2.30 0.17 -21.11
N ALA A 32 1.31 1.03 -21.34
CA ALA A 32 -0.07 0.57 -21.60
C ALA A 32 -0.94 1.67 -22.22
N LYS A 33 -0.49 2.24 -23.34
CA LYS A 33 -1.38 3.03 -24.21
C LYS A 33 -2.49 2.08 -24.69
N ASN A 34 -3.75 2.46 -24.48
CA ASN A 34 -4.96 1.97 -25.18
C ASN A 34 -5.95 1.03 -24.45
N ALA A 35 -6.03 1.02 -23.13
CA ALA A 35 -7.17 0.37 -22.47
C ALA A 35 -7.77 1.26 -21.38
N LEU A 36 -8.97 1.76 -21.68
CA LEU A 36 -10.02 2.03 -20.71
C LEU A 36 -9.85 3.33 -19.93
N HIS A 37 -10.51 4.35 -20.45
CA HIS A 37 -11.12 5.44 -19.70
C HIS A 37 -12.03 4.87 -18.58
N SER A 38 -11.44 4.39 -17.49
CA SER A 38 -12.08 3.90 -16.24
C SER A 38 -11.05 3.83 -15.09
N GLU A 39 -9.93 4.55 -15.18
CA GLU A 39 -8.71 4.34 -14.37
C GLU A 39 -8.69 5.09 -13.02
N HIS A 40 -9.83 5.39 -12.41
CA HIS A 40 -9.85 6.05 -11.10
C HIS A 40 -9.84 5.05 -9.93
N ASP A 41 -10.60 3.95 -10.04
CA ASP A 41 -10.63 2.88 -9.02
C ASP A 41 -9.46 1.88 -9.13
N GLY A 42 -8.89 1.72 -10.33
CA GLY A 42 -7.91 0.66 -10.59
C GLY A 42 -6.53 0.87 -9.97
N ASP A 43 -6.12 2.13 -9.77
CA ASP A 43 -4.84 2.48 -9.15
C ASP A 43 -4.91 2.32 -7.62
N GLN A 44 -6.02 2.77 -7.00
CA GLN A 44 -6.23 2.64 -5.55
C GLN A 44 -6.26 1.18 -5.10
N HIS A 45 -7.06 0.34 -5.77
CA HIS A 45 -7.09 -1.10 -5.51
C HIS A 45 -5.71 -1.76 -5.66
N LYS A 46 -4.90 -1.30 -6.62
CA LYS A 46 -3.56 -1.86 -6.82
C LYS A 46 -2.60 -1.47 -5.71
N THR A 47 -2.63 -0.22 -5.26
CA THR A 47 -1.81 0.27 -4.14
C THR A 47 -2.20 -0.41 -2.83
N GLU A 48 -3.49 -0.62 -2.58
CA GLU A 48 -3.99 -1.36 -1.43
C GLU A 48 -3.51 -2.82 -1.42
N GLU A 49 -3.58 -3.52 -2.55
CA GLU A 49 -3.13 -4.91 -2.65
C GLU A 49 -1.61 -5.02 -2.43
N ILE A 50 -0.83 -4.04 -2.90
CA ILE A 50 0.61 -3.96 -2.63
C ILE A 50 0.86 -3.74 -1.13
N ALA A 51 0.13 -2.83 -0.49
CA ALA A 51 0.24 -2.57 0.94
C ALA A 51 -0.11 -3.81 1.77
N LYS A 52 -1.21 -4.51 1.46
CA LYS A 52 -1.60 -5.78 2.11
C LYS A 52 -0.52 -6.85 1.96
N ASN A 53 0.04 -7.01 0.76
CA ASN A 53 1.09 -7.99 0.50
C ASN A 53 2.39 -7.67 1.25
N ALA A 54 2.76 -6.39 1.30
CA ALA A 54 3.92 -5.91 2.03
C ALA A 54 3.74 -6.07 3.55
N LEU A 55 2.57 -5.74 4.10
CA LEU A 55 2.22 -5.97 5.50
C LEU A 55 2.29 -7.46 5.85
N SER A 56 1.71 -8.34 5.02
CA SER A 56 1.77 -9.79 5.25
C SER A 56 3.21 -10.33 5.21
N SER A 57 4.02 -9.83 4.28
CA SER A 57 5.43 -10.20 4.16
C SER A 57 6.24 -9.70 5.37
N ALA A 58 6.00 -8.46 5.80
CA ALA A 58 6.58 -7.85 6.98
C ALA A 58 6.19 -8.64 8.24
N PHE A 59 4.92 -8.99 8.38
CA PHE A 59 4.39 -9.73 9.52
C PHE A 59 5.05 -11.11 9.66
N ALA A 60 5.31 -11.80 8.55
CA ALA A 60 5.99 -13.09 8.57
C ALA A 60 7.46 -13.01 9.02
N ASN A 61 8.13 -11.86 8.82
CA ASN A 61 9.57 -11.68 9.06
C ASN A 61 9.90 -10.65 10.15
N THR A 62 8.94 -10.26 10.99
CA THR A 62 9.11 -9.30 12.10
C THR A 62 8.99 -9.95 13.47
N THR A 63 9.46 -9.23 14.49
CA THR A 63 9.31 -9.60 15.91
C THR A 63 7.88 -9.38 16.41
N GLU A 64 7.50 -9.95 17.56
CA GLU A 64 6.14 -9.78 18.11
C GLU A 64 5.77 -8.32 18.37
N ALA A 65 6.71 -7.50 18.87
CA ALA A 65 6.48 -6.07 19.09
C ALA A 65 6.22 -5.31 17.78
N GLU A 66 6.91 -5.67 16.69
CA GLU A 66 6.69 -5.07 15.37
C GLU A 66 5.41 -5.60 14.71
N LYS A 67 5.00 -6.84 15.01
CA LYS A 67 3.73 -7.40 14.54
C LYS A 67 2.53 -6.66 15.10
N GLU A 68 2.59 -6.20 16.35
CA GLU A 68 1.52 -5.36 16.93
C GLU A 68 1.36 -4.08 16.12
N GLN A 69 2.47 -3.39 15.84
CA GLN A 69 2.48 -2.17 15.01
C GLN A 69 1.99 -2.43 13.57
N LEU A 70 2.37 -3.55 12.97
CA LEU A 70 1.89 -3.92 11.62
C LEU A 70 0.39 -4.25 11.61
N ARG A 71 -0.13 -4.82 12.69
CA ARG A 71 -1.56 -5.11 12.81
C ARG A 71 -2.37 -3.81 12.87
N GLU A 72 -1.90 -2.81 13.60
CA GLU A 72 -2.54 -1.49 13.63
C GLU A 72 -2.63 -0.89 12.21
N LEU A 73 -1.51 -0.89 11.47
CA LEU A 73 -1.47 -0.41 10.09
C LEU A 73 -2.36 -1.19 9.13
N GLN A 74 -2.46 -2.51 9.32
CA GLN A 74 -3.36 -3.36 8.54
C GLN A 74 -4.82 -2.99 8.78
N GLU A 75 -5.19 -2.79 10.05
CA GLU A 75 -6.54 -2.42 10.45
C GLU A 75 -6.93 -1.03 9.92
N GLU A 76 -6.00 -0.07 9.95
CA GLU A 76 -6.19 1.26 9.33
C GLU A 76 -6.44 1.15 7.82
N LEU A 77 -5.63 0.36 7.10
CA LEU A 77 -5.80 0.15 5.66
C LEU A 77 -7.14 -0.54 5.33
N GLU A 78 -7.51 -1.57 6.08
CA GLU A 78 -8.78 -2.28 5.88
C GLU A 78 -10.00 -1.43 6.23
N ASN A 79 -9.88 -0.53 7.22
CA ASN A 79 -10.94 0.39 7.58
C ASN A 79 -11.13 1.50 6.53
N HIS A 80 -10.06 1.85 5.81
CA HIS A 80 -10.12 2.81 4.70
C HIS A 80 -10.66 2.22 3.39
N SER A 81 -10.47 0.91 3.20
CA SER A 81 -10.90 0.14 2.03
C SER A 81 -12.39 -0.30 2.11
N LYS A 82 -13.13 0.09 3.15
CA LYS A 82 -14.54 -0.30 3.41
C LYS A 82 -15.55 0.74 2.94
#